data_AF-A0A395JHZ9-F1
#
_entry.id   AF-A0A395JHZ9-F1
#
_cell.length_a   1.000
_cell.length_b   1.000
_cell.length_c   1.000
_cell.angle_alpha   90.00
_cell.angle_beta   90.00
_cell.angle_gamma   90.00
#
_symmetry.space_group_name_H-M   'P 1'
#
loop_
_entity.id
_entity.type
_entity.pdbx_description
1 polymer ?
#
loop_
_entity_poly.entity_id
_entity_poly.type
_entity_poly.pdbx_seq_one_letter_code
_entity_poly.pdbx_strand_id
1 'polypeptide(L)' 'MHESVRLAARLHIVSMACLPRSIVLADMLRRQGDRAIVRIGVNKAGVQFVSHAWVEVDGCMVGEPEHVSEQFALLKL' A
#
# COMPACT_ATOMS: atom_id res chain seq x y z
N MET A 1 10.95 5.54 17.82
CA MET A 1 11.65 5.02 16.63
C MET A 1 10.70 4.81 15.43
N HIS A 2 9.71 5.70 15.17
CA HIS A 2 8.67 5.48 14.13
C HIS A 2 8.28 6.76 13.35
N GLU A 3 9.00 7.87 13.54
CA GLU A 3 8.64 9.15 12.92
C GLU A 3 9.24 9.30 11.51
N SER A 4 10.45 8.79 11.30
CA SER A 4 11.17 8.79 10.02
C SER A 4 10.42 8.00 8.93
N VAL A 5 9.75 6.91 9.31
CA VAL A 5 8.98 6.04 8.40
C VAL A 5 7.73 6.76 7.87
N ARG A 6 7.08 7.60 8.70
CA ARG A 6 5.89 8.36 8.28
C ARG A 6 6.23 9.52 7.35
N LEU A 7 7.36 10.19 7.56
CA LEU A 7 7.81 11.27 6.68
C LEU A 7 8.21 10.75 5.28
N ALA A 8 8.90 9.61 5.21
CA ALA A 8 9.35 9.02 3.96
C ALA A 8 8.18 8.48 3.09
N ALA A 9 7.09 8.03 3.72
CA ALA A 9 5.90 7.52 3.04
C ALA A 9 5.04 8.63 2.40
N ARG A 10 5.06 9.86 2.95
CA ARG A 10 4.21 10.97 2.50
C ARG A 10 4.68 11.67 1.22
N LEU A 11 5.89 11.39 0.74
CA LEU A 11 6.52 12.15 -0.35
C LEU A 11 6.58 11.41 -1.70
N HIS A 12 6.05 10.19 -1.83
CA HIS A 12 6.27 9.40 -3.04
C HIS A 12 4.99 8.91 -3.69
N ILE A 13 4.54 9.67 -4.69
CA ILE A 13 3.48 9.29 -5.66
C ILE A 13 3.92 8.08 -6.51
N VAL A 14 5.21 7.73 -6.52
CA VAL A 14 5.74 6.44 -6.99
C VAL A 14 6.93 6.10 -6.10
N SER A 15 6.89 5.01 -5.33
CA SER A 15 8.06 4.54 -4.57
C SER A 15 8.39 3.10 -4.92
N MET A 16 9.63 2.89 -5.35
CA MET A 16 10.30 1.59 -5.52
C MET A 16 10.26 0.70 -4.26
N ALA A 17 9.75 1.20 -3.12
CA ALA A 17 9.65 0.48 -1.85
C ALA A 17 8.21 0.26 -1.33
N CYS A 18 7.16 0.60 -2.11
CA CYS A 18 5.76 0.43 -1.66
C CYS A 18 5.42 -1.01 -1.25
N LEU A 19 5.89 -1.99 -2.03
CA LEU A 19 5.64 -3.41 -1.78
C LEU A 19 6.37 -3.93 -0.53
N PRO A 20 7.71 -3.77 -0.39
CA PRO A 20 8.41 -4.13 0.85
C PRO A 20 7.81 -3.50 2.10
N ARG A 21 7.41 -2.22 2.03
CA ARG A 21 6.75 -1.52 3.15
C ARG A 21 5.43 -2.18 3.53
N SER A 22 4.57 -2.45 2.55
CA SER A 22 3.25 -3.05 2.79
C SER A 22 3.37 -4.49 3.32
N ILE A 23 4.39 -5.23 2.88
CA ILE A 23 4.70 -6.56 3.44
C ILE A 23 5.08 -6.46 4.92
N VAL A 24 6.02 -5.58 5.27
CA VAL A 24 6.46 -5.40 6.67
C VAL A 24 5.30 -4.93 7.55
N LEU A 25 4.50 -3.98 7.08
CA LEU A 25 3.33 -3.49 7.81
C LEU A 25 2.29 -4.60 8.04
N ALA A 26 1.99 -5.40 7.00
CA ALA A 26 1.06 -6.50 7.13
C ALA A 26 1.60 -7.60 8.08
N ASP A 27 2.89 -7.88 8.07
CA ASP A 27 3.51 -8.82 9.03
C ASP A 27 3.38 -8.31 10.47
N MET A 28 3.64 -7.03 10.72
CA MET A 28 3.47 -6.43 12.04
C MET A 28 2.01 -6.51 12.53
N LEU A 29 1.04 -6.16 11.70
CA LEU A 29 -0.38 -6.20 12.05
C LEU A 29 -0.87 -7.63 12.30
N ARG A 30 -0.43 -8.60 11.49
CA ARG A 30 -0.75 -10.03 11.71
C ARG A 30 -0.21 -10.54 13.03
N ARG A 31 0.99 -10.11 13.44
CA ARG A 31 1.54 -10.45 14.76
C ARG A 31 0.72 -9.87 15.92
N GLN A 32 -0.04 -8.81 15.68
CA GLN A 32 -0.96 -8.22 16.66
C GLN A 32 -2.36 -8.85 16.64
N GLY A 33 -2.61 -9.82 15.74
CA GLY A 33 -3.89 -10.52 15.61
C GLY A 33 -4.80 -9.97 14.52
N ASP A 34 -4.38 -8.94 13.79
CA ASP A 34 -5.19 -8.34 12.73
C ASP A 34 -5.17 -9.18 11.45
N ARG A 35 -6.31 -9.21 10.75
CA ARG A 35 -6.41 -9.82 9.41
C ARG A 35 -5.92 -8.85 8.32
N ALA A 36 -4.61 -8.57 8.35
CA ALA A 36 -3.98 -7.70 7.37
C ALA A 36 -3.71 -8.42 6.04
N ILE A 37 -4.11 -7.79 4.92
CA ILE A 37 -3.94 -8.28 3.55
C ILE A 37 -3.15 -7.24 2.77
N VAL A 38 -2.07 -7.67 2.11
CA VAL A 38 -1.37 -6.81 1.15
C VAL A 38 -2.12 -6.86 -0.17
N ARG A 39 -2.44 -5.69 -0.70
CA ARG A 39 -3.03 -5.51 -2.03
C ARG A 39 -2.03 -4.84 -2.95
N ILE A 40 -2.07 -5.23 -4.22
CA ILE A 40 -1.26 -4.63 -5.28
C ILE A 40 -2.24 -4.16 -6.35
N GLY A 41 -2.11 -2.90 -6.75
CA GLY A 41 -2.89 -2.31 -7.81
C GLY A 41 -1.99 -1.71 -8.88
N VAL A 42 -2.52 -1.65 -10.10
CA VAL A 42 -1.86 -1.05 -11.26
C VAL A 42 -2.77 -0.01 -11.89
N ASN A 43 -2.21 1.12 -12.30
CA ASN A 43 -2.91 2.12 -13.09
C ASN A 43 -2.11 2.35 -14.39
N LYS A 44 -2.83 2.44 -15.50
CA LYS A 44 -2.27 2.88 -16.77
C LYS A 44 -2.49 4.39 -16.93
N ALA A 45 -1.47 5.16 -16.56
CA ALA A 45 -1.45 6.61 -16.77
C ALA A 45 -0.85 6.92 -18.15
N GLY A 46 -1.71 6.94 -19.17
CA GLY A 46 -1.30 7.18 -20.57
C GLY A 46 -0.43 6.05 -21.11
N VAL A 47 0.85 6.34 -21.38
CA VAL A 47 1.83 5.37 -21.93
C VAL A 47 2.59 4.62 -20.83
N GLN A 48 2.44 5.02 -19.56
CA GLN A 48 3.15 4.44 -18.43
C GLN A 48 2.24 3.57 -17.58
N PHE A 49 2.79 2.47 -17.07
CA PHE A 49 2.17 1.69 -16.01
C PHE A 49 2.77 2.12 -14.68
N VAL A 50 1.91 2.50 -13.74
CA VAL A 50 2.28 2.75 -12.35
C VAL A 50 1.69 1.64 -11.48
N SER A 51 2.46 1.16 -10.52
CA SER A 51 2.02 0.15 -9.56
C SER A 51 2.08 0.71 -8.15
N HIS A 52 1.15 0.26 -7.32
CA HIS A 52 1.08 0.61 -5.90
C HIS A 52 0.74 -0.62 -5.08
N ALA A 53 1.22 -0.65 -3.84
CA ALA A 53 0.90 -1.69 -2.89
C ALA A 53 0.48 -1.08 -1.56
N TRP A 54 -0.63 -1.53 -1.01
CA TRP A 54 -1.18 -1.09 0.27
C TRP A 54 -1.58 -2.27 1.14
N VAL A 55 -1.96 -1.99 2.39
CA VAL A 55 -2.48 -2.97 3.34
C VAL A 55 -3.94 -2.69 3.63
N GLU A 56 -4.75 -3.73 3.66
CA GLU A 56 -6.15 -3.70 4.11
C GLU A 56 -6.31 -4.53 5.38
N VAL A 57 -7.03 -4.01 6.36
CA VAL A 57 -7.46 -4.74 7.56
C VAL A 57 -8.97 -4.67 7.62
N ASP A 58 -9.64 -5.83 7.61
CA ASP A 58 -11.10 -5.95 7.62
C ASP A 58 -11.81 -5.08 6.56
N GLY A 59 -11.17 -4.94 5.38
CA GLY A 59 -11.69 -4.14 4.26
C GLY A 59 -11.32 -2.65 4.30
N CYS A 60 -10.64 -2.19 5.34
CA CYS A 60 -10.19 -0.80 5.49
C CYS A 60 -8.72 -0.64 5.08
N MET A 61 -8.43 0.32 4.19
CA MET A 61 -7.06 0.63 3.77
C MET A 61 -6.29 1.34 4.90
N VAL A 62 -5.09 0.84 5.21
CA VAL A 62 -4.28 1.35 6.32
C VAL A 62 -3.27 2.39 5.82
N GLY A 63 -3.45 3.64 6.22
CA GLY A 63 -2.49 4.72 5.98
C GLY A 63 -2.44 5.23 4.53
N GLU A 64 -3.49 4.98 3.76
CA GLU A 64 -3.64 5.45 2.38
C GLU A 64 -4.77 6.50 2.28
N PRO A 65 -4.70 7.45 1.33
CA PRO A 65 -5.83 8.30 0.97
C PRO A 65 -7.05 7.48 0.53
N GLU A 66 -8.26 7.96 0.84
CA GLU A 66 -9.54 7.26 0.61
C GLU A 66 -9.79 6.83 -0.85
N HIS A 67 -9.08 7.41 -1.83
CA HIS A 67 -9.31 7.18 -3.27
C HIS A 67 -8.21 6.35 -3.95
N VAL A 68 -7.27 5.79 -3.21
CA VAL A 68 -6.17 5.00 -3.82
C VAL A 68 -6.70 3.71 -4.46
N SER A 69 -7.67 3.02 -3.88
CA SER A 69 -8.25 1.81 -4.50
C SER A 69 -9.01 2.10 -5.78
N GLU A 70 -9.61 3.28 -5.91
CA GLU A 70 -10.37 3.70 -7.10
C GLU A 70 -9.46 4.06 -8.27
N GLN A 71 -8.24 4.52 -7.96
CA GLN A 71 -7.25 4.88 -8.97
C GLN A 71 -6.47 3.67 -9.48
N PHE A 72 -6.46 2.53 -8.78
CA PHE A 72 -5.63 1.39 -9.17
C PHE A 72 -6.48 0.13 -9.36
N ALA A 73 -6.39 -0.47 -10.55
CA ALA A 73 -6.99 -1.78 -10.79
C ALA A 73 -6.23 -2.84 -9.99
N LEU A 74 -6.94 -3.55 -9.11
CA LEU A 74 -6.36 -4.65 -8.34
C LEU A 74 -5.76 -5.71 -9.29
N LEU A 75 -4.49 -6.02 -9.06
CA LEU A 75 -3.83 -7.12 -9.73
C LEU A 75 -4.38 -8.43 -9.17
N LYS A 76 -5.20 -9.12 -9.95
CA LYS A 76 -5.63 -10.48 -9.67
C LYS A 76 -4.56 -11.41 -10.24
N LEU A 77 -3.78 -12.04 -9.37
CA LEU A 77 -2.88 -13.13 -9.71
C LEU A 77 -3.68 -14.44 -9.82
#